data_AF-A0A8S0QSS6-F1
#
_entry.id   AF-A0A8S0QSS6-F1
#
_cell.length_a   1.000
_cell.length_b   1.000
_cell.length_c   1.000
_cell.angle_alpha   90.00
_cell.angle_beta   90.00
_cell.angle_gamma   90.00
#
_symmetry.space_group_name_H-M   'P 1'
#
loop_
_entity.id
_entity.type
_entity.pdbx_description
1 polymer ?
#
loop_
_entity_poly.entity_id
_entity_poly.type
_entity_poly.pdbx_seq_one_letter_code
_entity_poly.pdbx_strand_id
1 'polypeptide(L)'
;MTDAFDPSNEEHQKIKAEIELGNGLPDVRLTRQCLEALEQAGFEVVWEKDLAVDSPLSWYLPLDKSRFSLSNFRSTAVGRIITKYMVMALEKVGLAPKGSQRVQAFLEKAADGLAAGGK
;
A
#
# COMPACT_ATOMS: atom_id res chain seq x y z
N MET A 1 3.29 10.22 -4.77
CA MET A 1 4.59 9.66 -5.17
C MET A 1 5.69 10.64 -4.82
N THR A 2 6.82 10.16 -4.30
CA THR A 2 7.96 11.02 -3.91
C THR A 2 8.86 11.30 -5.12
N ASP A 3 9.88 12.13 -4.93
CA ASP A 3 10.85 12.44 -6.00
C ASP A 3 11.76 11.26 -6.37
N ALA A 4 11.77 10.19 -5.55
CA ALA A 4 12.46 8.94 -5.89
C ALA A 4 11.72 8.11 -6.97
N PHE A 5 10.47 8.45 -7.28
CA PHE A 5 9.69 7.74 -8.29
C PHE A 5 10.16 8.10 -9.72
N ASP A 6 10.77 7.13 -10.40
CA ASP A 6 11.05 7.19 -11.84
C ASP A 6 9.87 6.66 -12.69
N PRO A 7 9.20 7.50 -13.51
CA PRO A 7 8.10 7.06 -14.37
C PRO A 7 8.53 6.18 -15.55
N SER A 8 9.81 6.17 -15.91
CA SER A 8 10.35 5.32 -16.99
C SER A 8 10.74 3.92 -16.50
N ASN A 9 10.80 3.72 -15.18
CA ASN A 9 11.11 2.44 -14.56
C ASN A 9 9.84 1.57 -14.45
N GLU A 10 9.85 0.44 -15.15
CA GLU A 10 8.72 -0.49 -15.19
C GLU A 10 8.36 -1.06 -13.79
N GLU A 11 9.35 -1.29 -12.93
CA GLU A 11 9.08 -1.81 -11.58
C GLU A 11 8.42 -0.75 -10.71
N HIS A 12 8.84 0.51 -10.82
CA HIS A 12 8.19 1.63 -10.12
C HIS A 12 6.73 1.77 -10.58
N GLN A 13 6.48 1.68 -11.89
CA GLN A 13 5.12 1.71 -12.44
C GLN A 13 4.27 0.54 -11.94
N LYS A 14 4.84 -0.67 -11.88
CA LYS A 14 4.15 -1.84 -11.33
C LYS A 14 3.79 -1.66 -9.85
N ILE A 15 4.73 -1.21 -9.03
CA ILE A 15 4.51 -0.94 -7.60
C ILE A 15 3.40 0.10 -7.42
N LYS A 16 3.47 1.21 -8.17
CA LYS A 16 2.43 2.25 -8.20
C LYS A 16 1.06 1.69 -8.57
N ALA A 17 0.98 0.89 -9.63
CA ALA A 17 -0.28 0.29 -10.07
C ALA A 17 -0.87 -0.67 -9.02
N GLU A 18 -0.03 -1.40 -8.29
CA GLU A 18 -0.49 -2.28 -7.19
C GLU A 18 -1.03 -1.49 -6.00
N ILE A 19 -0.39 -0.37 -5.65
CA ILE A 19 -0.87 0.57 -4.62
C ILE A 19 -2.20 1.19 -5.05
N GLU A 20 -2.30 1.66 -6.29
CA GLU A 20 -3.50 2.31 -6.85
C GLU A 20 -4.68 1.39 -6.89
N LEU A 21 -4.49 0.21 -7.48
CA LEU A 21 -5.50 -0.82 -7.58
C LEU A 21 -5.99 -1.16 -6.16
N GLY A 22 -5.08 -1.57 -5.29
CA GLY A 22 -5.39 -2.09 -3.96
C GLY A 22 -6.05 -1.12 -2.99
N ASN A 23 -5.75 0.17 -3.10
CA ASN A 23 -6.34 1.22 -2.27
C ASN A 23 -7.52 1.94 -2.95
N GLY A 24 -7.89 1.53 -4.18
CA GLY A 24 -8.96 2.15 -4.95
C GLY A 24 -8.66 3.61 -5.31
N LEU A 25 -7.39 3.94 -5.54
CA LEU A 25 -6.95 5.29 -5.85
C LEU A 25 -6.99 5.54 -7.37
N PRO A 26 -7.30 6.78 -7.81
CA PRO A 26 -6.90 7.21 -9.14
C PRO A 26 -5.37 7.29 -9.24
N ASP A 27 -4.87 7.63 -10.42
CA ASP A 27 -3.45 7.90 -10.65
C ASP A 27 -2.84 8.80 -9.56
N VAL A 28 -1.89 8.25 -8.79
CA VAL A 28 -1.24 8.92 -7.66
C VAL A 28 -0.18 9.88 -8.19
N ARG A 29 -0.40 11.17 -7.94
CA ARG A 29 0.48 12.26 -8.38
C ARG A 29 1.77 12.37 -7.58
N LEU A 30 2.77 13.02 -8.18
CA LEU A 30 4.00 13.40 -7.49
C LEU A 30 3.72 14.50 -6.46
N THR A 31 4.46 14.52 -5.35
CA THR A 31 4.32 15.55 -4.31
C THR A 31 4.38 16.97 -4.91
N ARG A 32 5.34 17.24 -5.80
CA ARG A 32 5.45 18.53 -6.51
C ARG A 32 4.20 18.94 -7.28
N GLN A 33 3.49 17.98 -7.89
CA GLN A 33 2.26 18.26 -8.63
C GLN A 33 1.11 18.59 -7.67
N CYS A 34 1.10 17.99 -6.47
CA CYS A 34 0.14 18.36 -5.43
C CYS A 34 0.40 19.77 -4.90
N LEU A 35 1.67 20.15 -4.71
CA LEU A 35 2.05 21.50 -4.27
C LEU A 35 1.68 22.56 -5.32
N GLU A 36 2.01 22.30 -6.59
CA GLU A 36 1.62 23.18 -7.70
C GLU A 36 0.10 23.35 -7.79
N ALA A 37 -0.67 22.28 -7.58
CA ALA A 37 -2.13 22.36 -7.57
C ALA A 37 -2.68 23.19 -6.39
N LEU A 38 -2.02 23.18 -5.23
CA LEU A 38 -2.39 24.03 -4.09
C LEU A 38 -2.16 25.51 -4.43
N GLU A 39 -1.02 25.86 -5.02
CA GLU A 39 -0.72 27.23 -5.46
C GLU A 39 -1.73 27.73 -6.50
N GLN A 40 -2.05 26.88 -7.50
CA GLN A 40 -3.04 27.21 -8.53
C GLN A 40 -4.46 27.39 -7.96
N ALA A 41 -4.78 26.72 -6.85
CA ALA A 41 -6.03 26.90 -6.13
C ALA A 41 -6.06 28.17 -5.26
N GLY A 42 -4.97 28.95 -5.22
CA GLY A 42 -4.85 30.20 -4.47
C GLY A 42 -4.34 30.03 -3.04
N PHE A 43 -3.80 28.85 -2.68
CA PHE A 43 -3.15 28.65 -1.39
C PHE A 43 -1.67 29.08 -1.45
N GLU A 44 -1.17 29.63 -0.35
CA GLU A 44 0.26 29.81 -0.12
C GLU A 44 0.81 28.59 0.62
N VAL A 45 1.75 27.87 0.01
CA VAL A 45 2.42 26.73 0.65
C VAL A 45 3.52 27.26 1.57
N VAL A 46 3.21 27.40 2.86
CA VAL A 46 4.17 27.91 3.86
C VAL A 46 5.25 26.88 4.20
N TRP A 47 4.91 25.58 4.19
CA TRP A 47 5.83 24.50 4.52
C TRP A 47 5.34 23.16 3.98
N GLU A 48 6.28 22.35 3.50
CA GLU A 48 6.07 20.96 3.09
C GLU A 48 7.22 20.11 3.65
N LYS A 49 6.93 18.84 3.97
CA LYS A 49 7.95 17.88 4.37
C LYS A 49 7.48 16.44 4.24
N ASP A 50 8.31 15.59 3.66
CA ASP A 50 8.16 14.13 3.78
C ASP A 50 8.61 13.64 5.16
N LEU A 51 7.65 13.31 6.02
CA LEU A 51 7.91 12.80 7.36
C LEU A 51 8.47 11.37 7.37
N ALA A 52 8.35 10.63 6.27
CA ALA A 52 8.90 9.27 6.19
C ALA A 52 10.43 9.27 6.19
N VAL A 53 11.06 10.30 5.61
CA VAL A 53 12.52 10.41 5.47
C VAL A 53 13.22 10.55 6.81
N ASP A 54 12.65 11.34 7.73
CA ASP A 54 13.24 11.62 9.04
C ASP A 54 12.84 10.62 10.12
N SER A 55 11.94 9.68 9.79
CA SER A 55 11.46 8.72 10.76
C SER A 55 12.55 7.69 11.08
N PRO A 56 12.89 7.45 12.36
CA PRO A 56 13.84 6.39 12.73
C PRO A 56 13.29 4.99 12.45
N LEU A 57 11.99 4.87 12.19
CA LEU A 57 11.30 3.64 11.87
C LEU A 57 10.62 3.76 10.51
N SER A 58 10.90 2.84 9.60
CA SER A 58 10.24 2.81 8.30
C SER A 58 8.74 2.51 8.47
N TRP A 59 7.89 3.33 7.85
CA TRP A 59 6.43 3.22 7.98
C TRP A 59 5.89 1.87 7.46
N TYR A 60 6.59 1.23 6.52
CA TYR A 60 6.19 -0.04 5.91
C TYR A 60 6.49 -1.26 6.79
N LEU A 61 7.13 -1.10 7.95
CA LEU A 61 7.48 -2.22 8.84
C LEU A 61 6.32 -3.18 9.17
N PRO A 62 5.07 -2.71 9.42
CA PRO A 62 3.93 -3.60 9.65
C PRO A 62 3.45 -4.40 8.43
N LEU A 63 3.96 -4.07 7.24
CA LEU A 63 3.65 -4.75 5.98
C LEU A 63 4.81 -5.65 5.51
N ASP A 64 6.00 -5.46 6.08
CA ASP A 64 7.18 -6.23 5.73
C ASP A 64 7.05 -7.69 6.19
N LYS A 65 7.15 -8.61 5.23
CA LYS A 65 7.07 -10.06 5.44
C LYS A 65 8.31 -10.62 6.14
N SER A 66 9.44 -9.89 6.12
CA SER A 66 10.73 -10.39 6.60
C SER A 66 10.86 -10.43 8.13
N ARG A 67 10.06 -9.62 8.84
CA ARG A 67 10.13 -9.50 10.30
C ARG A 67 9.05 -10.32 10.98
N PHE A 68 9.46 -11.17 11.92
CA PHE A 68 8.51 -11.95 12.72
C PHE A 68 8.27 -11.29 14.07
N SER A 69 7.02 -10.90 14.32
CA SER A 69 6.49 -10.58 15.65
C SER A 69 5.03 -11.04 15.72
N LEU A 70 4.51 -11.27 16.93
CA LEU A 70 3.09 -11.60 17.11
C LEU A 70 2.17 -10.54 16.50
N SER A 71 2.56 -9.25 16.59
CA SER A 71 1.83 -8.14 15.98
C SER A 71 1.90 -8.11 14.44
N ASN A 72 2.95 -8.69 13.84
CA ASN A 72 3.15 -8.74 12.39
C ASN A 72 2.71 -10.07 11.76
N PHE A 73 2.23 -11.03 12.55
CA PHE A 73 1.86 -12.37 12.09
C PHE A 73 0.94 -12.34 10.85
N ARG A 74 -0.06 -11.45 10.85
CA ARG A 74 -1.02 -11.27 9.74
C ARG A 74 -0.36 -10.93 8.39
N SER A 75 0.81 -10.27 8.41
CA SER A 75 1.53 -9.85 7.22
C SER A 75 2.50 -10.92 6.72
N THR A 76 2.89 -11.87 7.58
CA THR A 76 3.79 -12.99 7.23
C THR A 76 3.15 -13.94 6.21
N ALA A 77 3.98 -14.71 5.50
CA ALA A 77 3.49 -15.72 4.57
C ALA A 77 2.54 -16.74 5.23
N VAL A 78 2.86 -17.18 6.46
CA VAL A 78 2.03 -18.15 7.21
C VAL A 78 0.69 -17.52 7.61
N GLY A 79 0.69 -16.30 8.15
CA GLY A 79 -0.54 -15.61 8.54
C GLY A 79 -1.46 -15.32 7.36
N ARG A 80 -0.90 -14.95 6.20
CA ARG A 80 -1.63 -14.77 4.95
C ARG A 80 -2.26 -16.07 4.45
N ILE A 81 -1.52 -17.19 4.49
CA ILE A 81 -2.03 -18.52 4.13
C ILE A 81 -3.22 -18.89 5.04
N ILE A 82 -3.09 -18.74 6.35
CA ILE A 82 -4.16 -19.04 7.30
C ILE A 82 -5.38 -18.16 7.03
N THR A 83 -5.17 -16.85 6.85
CA THR A 83 -6.26 -15.89 6.58
C THR A 83 -6.98 -16.22 5.28
N LYS A 84 -6.25 -16.56 4.22
CA LYS A 84 -6.81 -16.96 2.92
C LYS A 84 -7.73 -18.18 3.05
N TYR A 85 -7.27 -19.24 3.72
CA TYR A 85 -8.09 -20.44 3.91
C TYR A 85 -9.28 -20.21 4.84
N MET A 86 -9.11 -19.39 5.88
CA MET A 86 -10.21 -18.99 6.75
C MET A 86 -11.29 -18.22 5.96
N VAL A 87 -10.91 -17.19 5.19
CA VAL A 87 -11.86 -16.42 4.36
C VAL A 87 -12.56 -17.31 3.35
N MET A 88 -11.84 -18.23 2.70
CA MET A 88 -12.41 -19.21 1.77
C MET A 88 -13.45 -20.12 2.45
N ALA A 89 -13.16 -20.61 3.66
CA ALA A 89 -14.09 -21.43 4.41
C ALA A 89 -15.34 -20.64 4.82
N LEU A 90 -15.16 -19.40 5.31
CA LEU A 90 -16.27 -18.52 5.69
C LEU A 90 -17.16 -18.16 4.50
N GLU A 91 -16.59 -17.93 3.33
CA GLU A 91 -17.34 -17.67 2.10
C GLU A 91 -18.11 -18.93 1.66
N LYS A 92 -17.48 -20.12 1.76
CA LYS A 92 -18.11 -21.39 1.39
C LYS A 92 -19.32 -21.75 2.27
N VAL A 93 -19.27 -21.46 3.57
CA VAL A 93 -20.40 -21.71 4.48
C VAL A 93 -21.43 -20.56 4.49
N GLY A 94 -21.19 -19.51 3.71
CA GLY A 94 -22.11 -18.36 3.58
C GLY A 94 -22.04 -17.34 4.72
N LEU A 95 -21.06 -17.43 5.61
CA LEU A 95 -20.86 -16.42 6.66
C LEU A 95 -20.19 -15.16 6.10
N ALA A 96 -19.27 -15.33 5.14
CA ALA A 96 -18.67 -14.22 4.40
C ALA A 96 -19.38 -14.04 3.04
N PRO A 97 -19.56 -12.79 2.55
CA PRO A 97 -20.14 -12.53 1.24
C PRO A 97 -19.35 -13.17 0.09
N LYS A 98 -20.03 -13.47 -1.02
CA LYS A 98 -19.36 -13.92 -2.26
C LYS A 98 -18.36 -12.87 -2.73
N GLY A 99 -17.15 -13.31 -3.09
CA GLY A 99 -16.04 -12.45 -3.50
C GLY A 99 -15.12 -12.01 -2.37
N SER A 100 -15.37 -12.40 -1.12
CA SER A 100 -14.50 -12.08 0.02
C SER A 100 -13.06 -12.56 -0.20
N GLN A 101 -12.88 -13.76 -0.78
CA GLN A 101 -11.56 -14.27 -1.13
C GLN A 101 -10.87 -13.40 -2.19
N ARG A 102 -11.63 -12.88 -3.17
CA ARG A 102 -11.08 -12.00 -4.21
C ARG A 102 -10.62 -10.66 -3.64
N VAL A 103 -11.42 -10.09 -2.72
CA VAL A 103 -11.06 -8.85 -2.00
C VAL A 103 -9.81 -9.08 -1.15
N GLN A 104 -9.74 -10.19 -0.41
CA GLN A 104 -8.57 -10.56 0.38
C GLN A 104 -7.29 -10.66 -0.48
N ALA A 105 -7.33 -11.37 -1.61
CA ALA A 105 -6.18 -11.50 -2.50
C ALA A 105 -5.73 -10.14 -3.08
N PHE A 106 -6.69 -9.29 -3.41
CA PHE A 106 -6.46 -7.93 -3.89
C PHE A 106 -5.79 -7.05 -2.81
N LEU A 107 -6.26 -7.10 -1.56
CA LEU A 107 -5.68 -6.35 -0.44
C LEU A 107 -4.26 -6.84 -0.10
N GLU A 108 -3.99 -8.14 -0.24
CA GLU A 108 -2.63 -8.65 -0.06
C GLU A 108 -1.66 -8.14 -1.12
N LYS A 109 -2.12 -7.98 -2.37
CA LYS A 109 -1.32 -7.37 -3.44
C LYS A 109 -1.04 -5.88 -3.14
N ALA A 110 -2.05 -5.16 -2.63
CA ALA A 110 -1.89 -3.78 -2.17
C ALA A 110 -0.81 -3.66 -1.09
N ALA A 111 -0.83 -4.56 -0.10
CA ALA A 111 0.13 -4.58 0.99
C ALA A 111 1.56 -4.86 0.48
N ASP A 112 1.70 -5.68 -0.56
CA ASP A 112 2.99 -5.95 -1.21
C ASP A 112 3.50 -4.73 -1.96
N GLY A 113 2.64 -4.07 -2.74
CA GLY A 113 2.97 -2.82 -3.42
C GLY A 113 3.38 -1.71 -2.44
N LEU A 114 2.64 -1.54 -1.33
CA LEU A 114 2.99 -0.58 -0.29
C LEU A 114 4.34 -0.90 0.37
N ALA A 115 4.59 -2.17 0.72
CA ALA A 115 5.85 -2.57 1.32
C ALA A 115 7.03 -2.40 0.35
N ALA A 116 6.82 -2.64 -0.95
CA ALA A 116 7.84 -2.43 -1.97
C ALA A 116 8.11 -0.95 -2.22
N GLY A 117 7.06 -0.12 -2.33
CA GLY A 117 7.22 1.33 -2.55
C GLY A 117 7.76 2.09 -1.35
N GLY A 118 7.69 1.50 -0.15
CA GLY A 118 8.34 2.04 1.03
C GLY A 118 9.83 1.70 1.15
N LYS A 119 10.28 0.60 0.52
CA LYS A 119 11.67 0.11 0.58
C LYS A 119 12.55 0.79 -0.46
#